data_AF-A0A3M6UUT1-F1
#
_entry.id   AF-A0A3M6UUT1-F1
#
_cell.length_a   1.000
_cell.length_b   1.000
_cell.length_c   1.000
_cell.angle_alpha   90.00
_cell.angle_beta   90.00
_cell.angle_gamma   90.00
#
_symmetry.space_group_name_H-M   'P 1'
#
loop_
_entity.id
_entity.type
_entity.pdbx_description
1 polymer ?
#
loop_
_entity_poly.entity_id
_entity_poly.type
_entity_poly.pdbx_seq_one_letter_code
_entity_poly.pdbx_strand_id
1 'polypeptide(L)'
;MSNKRGKQKNSTYTDDFEAFVRESLLKLSEGQDRILHDVATLKGKVQLNESSLNDISARLTKINHNYEEVKGELHDANCKIEEIESTMQNQAQQIGAMHERFLSIERYSREYNLRFHNIPESPGEDCPEDRNAHRVGPSIADKPRAIICKFCFRRNVTFTTSSEDREKNKKLKDVMKQAHLSGKKPRFHRGKLYIGGALFKNS
;
A
#
# COMPACT_ATOMS: atom_id res chain seq x y z
N MET A 1 67.41 108.01 29.20
CA MET A 1 66.21 107.72 30.01
C MET A 1 65.42 106.61 29.34
N SER A 2 64.97 105.65 30.15
CA SER A 2 64.43 104.35 29.78
C SER A 2 62.92 104.42 29.59
N ASN A 3 62.38 103.85 28.52
CA ASN A 3 60.94 103.57 28.40
C ASN A 3 60.73 102.06 28.15
N LYS A 4 60.55 101.32 29.25
CA LYS A 4 60.02 99.95 29.25
C LYS A 4 58.51 100.01 29.03
N ARG A 5 58.04 99.65 27.84
CA ARG A 5 56.62 99.32 27.61
C ARG A 5 56.31 97.97 28.24
N GLY A 6 55.45 97.98 29.25
CA GLY A 6 54.97 96.80 29.95
C GLY A 6 54.18 95.87 29.02
N LYS A 7 54.59 94.59 28.99
CA LYS A 7 53.79 93.48 28.45
C LYS A 7 52.56 93.30 29.33
N GLN A 8 51.37 93.50 28.77
CA GLN A 8 50.11 93.08 29.40
C GLN A 8 50.07 91.54 29.46
N LYS A 9 50.01 91.01 30.68
CA LYS A 9 49.72 89.61 30.99
C LYS A 9 48.22 89.38 30.84
N ASN A 10 47.76 89.04 29.63
CA ASN A 10 46.38 88.59 29.38
C ASN A 10 46.32 87.24 28.60
N SER A 11 47.45 86.59 28.31
CA SER A 11 47.46 85.46 27.36
C SER A 11 47.07 84.10 27.97
N THR A 12 47.12 83.94 29.29
CA THR A 12 47.07 82.60 29.90
C THR A 12 45.66 82.01 30.00
N TYR A 13 44.61 82.83 30.03
CA TYR A 13 43.21 82.35 30.16
C TYR A 13 42.54 82.10 28.80
N THR A 14 42.93 82.85 27.77
CA THR A 14 42.46 82.68 26.40
C THR A 14 43.07 81.44 25.73
N ASP A 15 44.33 81.13 26.03
CA ASP A 15 45.00 79.92 25.54
C ASP A 15 44.32 78.63 26.06
N ASP A 16 43.78 78.66 27.29
CA ASP A 16 43.18 77.48 27.95
C ASP A 16 41.79 77.13 27.36
N PHE A 17 40.97 78.15 27.07
CA PHE A 17 39.70 77.94 26.35
C PHE A 17 39.92 77.54 24.90
N GLU A 18 40.91 78.13 24.22
CA GLU A 18 41.26 77.75 22.85
C GLU A 18 41.74 76.29 22.78
N ALA A 19 42.58 75.86 23.73
CA ALA A 19 43.01 74.46 23.84
C ALA A 19 41.83 73.51 24.05
N PHE A 20 40.89 73.84 24.96
CA PHE A 20 39.69 73.05 25.19
C PHE A 20 38.81 72.90 23.93
N VAL A 21 38.61 73.99 23.18
CA VAL A 21 37.82 73.95 21.94
C VAL A 21 38.52 73.09 20.89
N ARG A 22 39.84 73.23 20.72
CA ARG A 22 40.62 72.40 19.80
C ARG A 22 40.54 70.92 20.16
N GLU A 23 40.69 70.57 21.43
CA GLU A 23 40.58 69.19 21.89
C GLU A 23 39.16 68.63 21.70
N SER A 24 38.12 69.43 21.97
CA SER A 24 36.73 69.04 21.74
C SER A 24 36.43 68.79 20.26
N LEU A 25 36.93 69.66 19.38
CA LEU A 25 36.79 69.50 17.92
C LEU A 25 37.57 68.28 17.41
N LEU A 26 38.76 68.00 17.94
CA LEU A 26 39.52 66.79 17.61
C LEU A 26 38.75 65.52 18.00
N LYS A 27 38.22 65.45 19.23
CA LYS A 27 37.38 64.32 19.67
C LYS A 27 36.14 64.15 18.80
N LEU A 28 35.52 65.25 18.38
CA LEU A 28 34.37 65.22 17.48
C LEU A 28 34.75 64.66 16.11
N SER A 29 35.90 65.09 15.56
CA SER A 29 36.45 64.58 14.29
C SER A 29 36.72 63.08 14.37
N GLU A 30 37.39 62.62 15.43
CA GLU A 30 37.65 61.19 15.63
C GLU A 30 36.35 60.38 15.75
N GLY A 31 35.33 60.94 16.41
CA GLY A 31 34.00 60.33 16.49
C GLY A 31 33.33 60.21 15.12
N GLN A 32 33.42 61.25 14.28
CA GLN A 32 32.91 61.23 12.91
C GLN A 32 33.61 60.19 12.05
N ASP A 33 34.94 60.06 12.15
CA ASP A 33 35.71 59.07 11.40
C ASP A 33 35.30 57.64 11.75
N ARG A 34 35.08 57.37 13.05
CA ARG A 34 34.57 56.05 13.51
C ARG A 34 33.18 55.77 12.94
N ILE A 35 32.27 56.74 12.98
CA ILE A 35 30.93 56.58 12.42
C ILE A 35 30.99 56.31 10.91
N LEU A 36 31.83 57.03 10.17
CA LEU A 36 31.99 56.83 8.73
C LEU A 36 32.52 55.41 8.42
N HIS A 37 33.49 54.93 9.20
CA HIS A 37 33.99 53.56 9.09
C HIS A 37 32.90 52.51 9.36
N ASP A 38 32.11 52.69 10.41
CA ASP A 38 31.04 51.76 10.78
C ASP A 38 29.93 51.75 9.73
N VAL A 39 29.57 52.90 9.18
CA VAL A 39 28.61 53.03 8.06
C VAL A 39 29.12 52.29 6.82
N ALA A 40 30.41 52.42 6.48
CA ALA A 40 31.00 51.69 5.37
C ALA A 40 30.96 50.16 5.59
N THR A 41 31.28 49.72 6.81
CA THR A 41 31.23 48.31 7.21
C THR A 41 29.81 47.74 7.14
N LEU A 42 28.82 48.48 7.66
CA LEU A 42 27.41 48.09 7.61
C LEU A 42 26.91 48.00 6.17
N LYS A 43 27.30 48.96 5.31
CA LYS A 43 26.95 48.93 3.88
C LYS A 43 27.47 47.66 3.19
N GLY A 44 28.71 47.25 3.47
CA GLY A 44 29.27 46.00 2.94
C GLY A 44 28.48 44.76 3.42
N LYS A 45 28.11 44.72 4.70
CA LYS A 45 27.27 43.62 5.24
C LYS A 45 25.89 43.58 4.60
N VAL A 46 25.25 44.73 4.38
CA VAL A 46 23.94 44.82 3.71
C VAL A 46 24.03 44.27 2.28
N GLN A 47 25.08 44.60 1.54
CA GLN A 47 25.29 44.09 0.18
C GLN A 47 25.47 42.56 0.15
N LEU A 48 26.23 42.00 1.10
CA LEU A 48 26.39 40.53 1.22
C LEU A 48 25.08 39.83 1.58
N ASN A 49 24.26 40.46 2.41
CA ASN A 49 22.94 39.91 2.76
C ASN A 49 21.99 39.97 1.55
N GLU A 50 22.04 41.05 0.78
CA GLU A 50 21.26 41.21 -0.46
C GLU A 50 21.60 40.13 -1.48
N SER A 51 22.89 39.87 -1.73
CA SER A 51 23.31 38.78 -2.63
C SER A 51 22.84 37.42 -2.12
N SER A 52 22.98 37.17 -0.81
CA SER A 52 22.54 35.90 -0.20
C SER A 52 21.02 35.70 -0.31
N LEU A 53 20.23 36.76 -0.13
CA LEU A 53 18.77 36.71 -0.29
C LEU A 53 18.36 36.43 -1.74
N ASN A 54 19.07 37.01 -2.71
CA ASN A 54 18.84 36.72 -4.13
C ASN A 54 19.14 35.26 -4.47
N ASP A 55 20.23 34.70 -3.94
CA ASP A 55 20.56 33.28 -4.11
C ASP A 55 19.50 32.35 -3.49
N ILE A 56 19.02 32.69 -2.29
CA ILE A 56 17.94 31.93 -1.61
C ILE A 56 16.65 31.99 -2.44
N SER A 57 16.29 33.16 -2.94
CA SER A 57 15.10 33.35 -3.80
C SER A 57 15.19 32.47 -5.06
N ALA A 58 16.34 32.47 -5.75
CA ALA A 58 16.57 31.65 -6.93
C ALA A 58 16.50 30.14 -6.64
N ARG A 59 16.97 29.70 -5.46
CA ARG A 59 16.83 28.31 -5.04
C ARG A 59 15.38 27.95 -4.74
N LEU A 60 14.63 28.86 -4.12
CA LEU A 60 13.23 28.65 -3.77
C LEU A 60 12.34 28.53 -5.02
N THR A 61 12.58 29.34 -6.05
CA THR A 61 11.87 29.21 -7.33
C THR A 61 12.16 27.87 -8.01
N LYS A 62 13.42 27.42 -7.99
CA LYS A 62 13.79 26.09 -8.53
C LYS A 62 13.10 24.95 -7.77
N ILE A 63 13.09 25.00 -6.44
CA ILE A 63 12.39 24.00 -5.61
C ILE A 63 10.90 23.97 -5.95
N ASN A 64 10.28 25.14 -6.09
CA ASN A 64 8.86 25.23 -6.40
C ASN A 64 8.53 24.64 -7.77
N HIS A 65 9.39 24.85 -8.77
CA HIS A 65 9.23 24.24 -10.09
C HIS A 65 9.30 22.71 -10.02
N ASN A 66 10.32 22.18 -9.36
CA ASN A 66 10.48 20.72 -9.16
C ASN A 66 9.30 20.12 -8.38
N TYR A 67 8.76 20.85 -7.40
CA TYR A 67 7.60 20.40 -6.64
C TYR A 67 6.37 20.22 -7.52
N GLU A 68 6.08 21.17 -8.40
CA GLU A 68 4.95 21.05 -9.33
C GLU A 68 5.16 19.92 -10.37
N GLU A 69 6.41 19.69 -10.81
CA GLU A 69 6.74 18.55 -11.68
C GLU A 69 6.45 17.21 -11.00
N VAL A 70 7.00 16.98 -9.80
CA VAL A 70 6.80 15.74 -9.03
C VAL A 70 5.31 15.52 -8.71
N LYS A 71 4.58 16.60 -8.41
CA LYS A 71 3.14 16.54 -8.17
C LYS A 71 2.35 16.11 -9.41
N GLY A 72 2.77 16.55 -10.60
CA GLY A 72 2.20 16.10 -11.87
C GLY A 72 2.46 14.61 -12.12
N GLU A 73 3.70 14.17 -11.96
CA GLU A 73 4.07 12.75 -12.10
C GLU A 73 3.32 11.85 -11.12
N LEU A 74 3.15 12.30 -9.87
CA LEU A 74 2.38 11.60 -8.85
C LEU A 74 0.91 11.46 -9.25
N HIS A 75 0.32 12.50 -9.84
CA HIS A 75 -1.05 12.45 -10.34
C HIS A 75 -1.21 11.42 -11.46
N ASP A 76 -0.31 11.42 -12.45
CA ASP A 76 -0.32 10.47 -13.55
C ASP A 76 -0.15 9.02 -13.07
N ALA A 77 0.71 8.80 -12.07
CA ALA A 77 0.88 7.50 -11.45
C ALA A 77 -0.40 7.01 -10.76
N ASN A 78 -1.10 7.88 -10.04
CA ASN A 78 -2.36 7.54 -9.39
C ASN A 78 -3.46 7.18 -10.40
N CYS A 79 -3.59 7.93 -11.50
CA CYS A 79 -4.54 7.60 -12.57
C CYS A 79 -4.28 6.19 -13.13
N LYS A 80 -3.01 5.82 -13.35
CA LYS A 80 -2.66 4.46 -13.81
C LYS A 80 -2.97 3.39 -12.78
N ILE A 81 -2.81 3.68 -11.49
CA ILE A 81 -3.17 2.75 -10.40
C ILE A 81 -4.68 2.49 -10.42
N GLU A 82 -5.50 3.54 -10.53
CA GLU A 82 -6.96 3.40 -10.58
C GLU A 82 -7.43 2.55 -11.77
N GLU A 83 -6.80 2.73 -12.94
CA GLU A 83 -7.05 1.89 -14.12
C GLU A 83 -6.70 0.42 -13.86
N ILE A 84 -5.53 0.15 -13.28
CA ILE A 84 -5.09 -1.21 -12.93
C ILE A 84 -6.06 -1.85 -11.93
N GLU A 85 -6.47 -1.13 -10.89
CA GLU A 85 -7.43 -1.64 -9.90
C GLU A 85 -8.76 -2.03 -10.53
N SER A 86 -9.29 -1.18 -11.42
CA SER A 86 -10.52 -1.45 -12.16
C SER A 86 -10.40 -2.71 -13.04
N THR A 87 -9.30 -2.82 -13.79
CA THR A 87 -9.07 -4.01 -14.63
C THR A 87 -8.91 -5.29 -13.81
N MET A 88 -8.20 -5.23 -12.68
CA MET A 88 -8.04 -6.37 -11.77
C MET A 88 -9.38 -6.80 -11.17
N GLN A 89 -10.24 -5.86 -10.77
CA GLN A 89 -11.55 -6.18 -10.23
C GLN A 89 -12.43 -6.89 -11.28
N ASN A 90 -12.39 -6.40 -12.53
CA ASN A 90 -13.10 -7.04 -13.64
C ASN A 90 -12.58 -8.46 -13.92
N GLN A 91 -11.26 -8.66 -13.92
CA GLN A 91 -10.65 -9.97 -14.09
C GLN A 91 -11.04 -10.93 -12.96
N ALA A 92 -11.02 -10.47 -11.70
CA ALA A 92 -11.43 -11.27 -10.56
C ALA A 92 -12.89 -11.73 -10.67
N GLN A 93 -13.79 -10.86 -11.12
CA GLN A 93 -15.19 -11.22 -11.39
C GLN A 93 -15.32 -12.28 -12.50
N GLN A 94 -14.57 -12.11 -13.60
CA GLN A 94 -14.57 -13.08 -14.70
C GLN A 94 -14.03 -14.45 -14.26
N ILE A 95 -12.95 -14.48 -13.49
CA ILE A 95 -12.39 -15.71 -12.92
C ILE A 95 -13.42 -16.39 -12.02
N GLY A 96 -14.09 -15.63 -11.15
CA GLY A 96 -15.16 -16.16 -10.30
C GLY A 96 -16.31 -16.78 -11.10
N ALA A 97 -16.77 -16.09 -12.15
CA ALA A 97 -17.83 -16.59 -13.03
C ALA A 97 -17.39 -17.86 -13.79
N MET A 98 -16.16 -17.90 -14.28
CA MET A 98 -15.59 -19.06 -14.97
C MET A 98 -15.44 -20.25 -14.02
N HIS A 99 -15.00 -20.01 -12.79
CA HIS A 99 -14.88 -21.04 -11.75
C HIS A 99 -16.23 -21.69 -11.43
N GLU A 100 -17.28 -20.90 -11.22
CA GLU A 100 -18.63 -21.43 -11.00
C GLU A 100 -19.16 -22.20 -12.22
N ARG A 101 -18.87 -21.73 -13.44
CA ARG A 101 -19.21 -22.46 -14.67
C ARG A 101 -18.47 -23.80 -14.75
N PHE A 102 -17.18 -23.83 -14.39
CA PHE A 102 -16.38 -25.05 -14.36
C PHE A 102 -16.96 -26.06 -13.36
N LEU A 103 -17.28 -25.61 -12.14
CA LEU A 103 -17.93 -26.47 -11.13
C LEU A 103 -19.28 -26.99 -11.60
N SER A 104 -20.07 -26.17 -12.29
CA SER A 104 -21.35 -26.60 -12.87
C SER A 104 -21.16 -27.74 -13.88
N ILE A 105 -20.19 -27.61 -14.79
CA ILE A 105 -19.86 -28.62 -15.81
C ILE A 105 -19.30 -29.88 -15.15
N GLU A 106 -18.41 -29.76 -14.16
CA GLU A 106 -17.87 -30.91 -13.43
C GLU A 106 -18.99 -31.68 -12.71
N ARG A 107 -19.90 -30.96 -12.04
CA ARG A 107 -21.06 -31.54 -11.37
C ARG A 107 -21.97 -32.28 -12.36
N TYR A 108 -22.24 -31.67 -13.52
CA TYR A 108 -23.05 -32.29 -14.59
C TYR A 108 -22.40 -33.57 -15.13
N SER A 109 -21.09 -33.54 -15.43
CA SER A 109 -20.35 -34.70 -15.92
C SER A 109 -20.37 -35.88 -14.92
N ARG A 110 -20.33 -35.56 -13.62
CA ARG A 110 -20.32 -36.53 -12.52
C ARG A 110 -21.70 -36.96 -12.04
N GLU A 111 -22.75 -36.32 -12.56
CA GLU A 111 -24.13 -36.48 -12.09
C GLU A 111 -24.69 -37.90 -12.26
N TYR A 112 -24.01 -38.70 -13.09
CA TYR A 112 -24.36 -40.08 -13.44
C TYR A 112 -23.33 -41.10 -12.98
N ASN A 113 -22.29 -40.65 -12.27
CA ASN A 113 -21.19 -41.48 -11.83
C ASN A 113 -21.49 -41.99 -10.42
N LEU A 114 -21.51 -43.31 -10.24
CA LEU A 114 -21.53 -43.96 -8.93
C LEU A 114 -20.12 -44.41 -8.57
N ARG A 115 -19.74 -44.21 -7.30
CA ARG A 115 -18.46 -44.66 -6.76
C ARG A 115 -18.66 -45.87 -5.87
N PHE A 116 -18.01 -46.95 -6.22
CA PHE A 116 -17.98 -48.17 -5.43
C PHE A 116 -16.65 -48.27 -4.69
N HIS A 117 -16.73 -48.64 -3.41
CA HIS A 117 -15.59 -48.79 -2.53
C HIS A 117 -15.47 -50.25 -2.10
N ASN A 118 -14.25 -50.66 -1.74
CA ASN A 118 -13.98 -51.97 -1.13
C ASN A 118 -14.33 -53.17 -2.02
N ILE A 119 -14.22 -53.03 -3.35
CA ILE A 119 -14.32 -54.15 -4.29
C ILE A 119 -12.91 -54.70 -4.49
N PRO A 120 -12.60 -55.97 -4.15
CA PRO A 120 -11.27 -56.56 -4.33
C PRO A 120 -10.73 -56.38 -5.75
N GLU A 121 -9.41 -56.22 -5.91
CA GLU A 121 -8.76 -56.13 -7.22
C GLU A 121 -8.23 -57.50 -7.63
N SER A 122 -8.46 -57.88 -8.90
CA SER A 122 -7.85 -59.08 -9.49
C SER A 122 -6.66 -58.70 -10.40
N PRO A 123 -5.63 -59.55 -10.52
CA PRO A 123 -4.51 -59.30 -11.42
C PRO A 123 -4.98 -59.14 -12.87
N GLY A 124 -4.57 -58.06 -13.54
CA GLY A 124 -4.97 -57.76 -14.92
C GLY A 124 -6.33 -57.06 -15.09
N GLU A 125 -6.97 -56.60 -14.02
CA GLU A 125 -8.27 -55.88 -14.03
C GLU A 125 -8.24 -54.44 -14.60
N ASP A 126 -7.21 -54.06 -15.37
CA ASP A 126 -7.23 -52.76 -16.04
C ASP A 126 -8.31 -52.75 -17.12
N CYS A 127 -9.49 -52.29 -16.70
CA CYS A 127 -10.66 -52.15 -17.53
C CYS A 127 -10.30 -51.23 -18.70
N PRO A 128 -10.46 -51.67 -19.97
CA PRO A 128 -10.23 -50.81 -21.11
C PRO A 128 -11.14 -49.57 -21.02
N GLU A 129 -10.59 -48.42 -21.41
CA GLU A 129 -11.21 -47.08 -21.28
C GLU A 129 -12.59 -46.98 -21.95
N ASP A 130 -12.93 -47.91 -22.85
CA ASP A 130 -14.21 -48.02 -23.56
C ASP A 130 -15.39 -48.53 -22.70
N ARG A 131 -15.16 -48.88 -21.43
CA ARG A 131 -16.24 -49.34 -20.54
C ARG A 131 -16.74 -48.21 -19.65
N ASN A 132 -18.06 -48.15 -19.48
CA ASN A 132 -18.74 -47.25 -18.54
C ASN A 132 -18.31 -47.43 -17.07
N ALA A 133 -17.40 -48.35 -16.74
CA ALA A 133 -16.83 -48.52 -15.41
C ALA A 133 -15.30 -48.70 -15.45
N HIS A 134 -14.58 -47.99 -14.58
CA HIS A 134 -13.11 -48.10 -14.45
C HIS A 134 -12.64 -47.86 -13.00
N ARG A 135 -11.44 -48.37 -12.66
CA ARG A 135 -10.77 -48.16 -11.37
C ARG A 135 -10.11 -46.77 -11.36
N VAL A 136 -10.12 -46.08 -10.21
CA VAL A 136 -9.57 -44.72 -10.07
C VAL A 136 -8.60 -44.61 -8.92
N GLY A 137 -7.43 -44.03 -9.20
CA GLY A 137 -6.33 -43.78 -8.24
C GLY A 137 -5.15 -44.75 -8.43
N PRO A 138 -4.04 -44.49 -7.73
CA PRO A 138 -2.90 -45.42 -7.72
C PRO A 138 -3.28 -46.73 -7.02
N SER A 139 -2.67 -47.84 -7.44
CA SER A 139 -2.82 -49.13 -6.74
C SER A 139 -2.10 -49.07 -5.40
N ILE A 140 -2.78 -49.48 -4.31
CA ILE A 140 -2.24 -49.46 -2.95
C ILE A 140 -2.47 -50.84 -2.34
N ALA A 141 -1.42 -51.46 -1.79
CA ALA A 141 -1.46 -52.83 -1.27
C ALA A 141 -2.51 -53.04 -0.14
N ASP A 142 -2.77 -52.00 0.65
CA ASP A 142 -3.62 -52.08 1.84
C ASP A 142 -5.11 -51.84 1.56
N LYS A 143 -5.47 -51.28 0.39
CA LYS A 143 -6.85 -50.94 0.08
C LYS A 143 -7.16 -50.98 -1.41
N PRO A 144 -8.22 -51.69 -1.85
CA PRO A 144 -8.61 -51.70 -3.25
C PRO A 144 -9.06 -50.31 -3.73
N ARG A 145 -8.68 -49.98 -4.97
CA ARG A 145 -9.08 -48.78 -5.70
C ARG A 145 -10.59 -48.73 -5.89
N ALA A 146 -11.12 -47.51 -5.79
CA ALA A 146 -12.54 -47.27 -6.04
C ALA A 146 -12.88 -47.47 -7.53
N ILE A 147 -14.06 -48.01 -7.82
CA ILE A 147 -14.60 -48.08 -9.18
C ILE A 147 -15.54 -46.89 -9.38
N ILE A 148 -15.38 -46.18 -10.49
CA ILE A 148 -16.39 -45.24 -10.98
C ILE A 148 -17.16 -45.91 -12.10
N CYS A 149 -18.49 -45.97 -12.00
CA CYS A 149 -19.38 -46.44 -13.06
C CYS A 149 -20.37 -45.34 -13.48
N LYS A 150 -20.48 -45.09 -14.78
CA LYS A 150 -21.37 -44.09 -15.40
C LYS A 150 -22.65 -44.77 -15.88
N PHE A 151 -23.80 -44.29 -15.41
CA PHE A 151 -25.11 -44.83 -15.76
C PHE A 151 -25.89 -43.88 -16.68
N CYS A 152 -26.69 -44.42 -17.60
CA CYS A 152 -27.53 -43.59 -18.48
C CYS A 152 -28.77 -43.02 -17.77
N PHE A 153 -29.14 -43.53 -16.59
CA PHE A 153 -30.38 -43.15 -15.88
C PHE A 153 -30.12 -42.85 -14.40
N ARG A 154 -30.81 -41.85 -13.86
CA ARG A 154 -30.72 -41.49 -12.44
C ARG A 154 -31.56 -42.43 -11.59
N ARG A 155 -30.92 -43.12 -10.64
CA ARG A 155 -31.58 -43.77 -9.49
C ARG A 155 -31.07 -43.13 -8.19
N ASN A 156 -31.81 -43.28 -7.10
CA ASN A 156 -31.52 -42.71 -5.77
C ASN A 156 -30.27 -43.33 -5.12
N VAL A 157 -29.07 -43.09 -5.67
CA VAL A 157 -27.82 -43.68 -5.21
C VAL A 157 -26.75 -42.59 -5.04
N THR A 158 -25.73 -42.85 -4.22
CA THR A 158 -24.66 -41.90 -3.89
C THR A 158 -23.77 -41.59 -5.10
N PHE A 159 -23.95 -40.39 -5.67
CA PHE A 159 -23.18 -39.91 -6.81
C PHE A 159 -21.80 -39.41 -6.44
N THR A 160 -20.89 -39.40 -7.41
CA THR A 160 -19.58 -38.77 -7.24
C THR A 160 -19.73 -37.25 -7.21
N THR A 161 -19.16 -36.61 -6.18
CA THR A 161 -19.11 -35.15 -6.06
C THR A 161 -17.77 -34.60 -6.55
N SER A 162 -17.73 -33.30 -6.89
CA SER A 162 -16.49 -32.58 -7.19
C SER A 162 -15.55 -32.54 -5.98
N SER A 163 -14.26 -32.30 -6.21
CA SER A 163 -13.29 -32.16 -5.11
C SER A 163 -13.68 -31.03 -4.15
N GLU A 164 -14.06 -29.88 -4.72
CA GLU A 164 -14.45 -28.70 -3.94
C GLU A 164 -15.73 -28.94 -3.12
N ASP A 165 -16.74 -29.61 -3.69
CA ASP A 165 -17.95 -29.97 -2.95
C ASP A 165 -17.64 -30.93 -1.79
N ARG A 166 -16.65 -31.82 -1.93
CA ARG A 166 -16.20 -32.70 -0.83
C ARG A 166 -15.53 -31.90 0.27
N GLU A 167 -14.70 -30.93 -0.08
CA GLU A 167 -14.03 -30.08 0.89
C GLU A 167 -15.04 -29.21 1.66
N LYS A 168 -15.99 -28.58 0.94
CA LYS A 168 -17.12 -27.84 1.53
C LYS A 168 -17.94 -28.73 2.47
N ASN A 169 -18.27 -29.95 2.04
CA ASN A 169 -18.97 -30.92 2.89
C ASN A 169 -18.16 -31.29 4.14
N LYS A 170 -16.84 -31.47 4.00
CA LYS A 170 -15.94 -31.77 5.14
C LYS A 170 -15.94 -30.65 6.17
N LYS A 171 -15.86 -29.39 5.72
CA LYS A 171 -15.92 -28.20 6.59
C LYS A 171 -17.25 -28.06 7.33
N LEU A 172 -18.35 -28.54 6.74
CA LEU A 172 -19.70 -28.45 7.32
C LEU A 172 -20.12 -29.68 8.14
N LYS A 173 -19.23 -30.67 8.34
CA LYS A 173 -19.56 -31.92 9.05
C LYS A 173 -20.10 -31.68 10.46
N ASP A 174 -19.49 -30.77 11.21
CA ASP A 174 -19.89 -30.52 12.60
C ASP A 174 -21.26 -29.85 12.67
N VAL A 175 -21.53 -28.90 11.77
CA VAL A 175 -22.86 -28.27 11.62
C VAL A 175 -23.92 -29.31 11.27
N MET A 176 -23.61 -30.22 10.33
CA MET A 176 -24.52 -31.31 9.97
C MET A 176 -24.79 -32.25 11.15
N LYS A 177 -23.77 -32.56 11.95
CA LYS A 177 -23.90 -33.39 13.15
C LYS A 177 -24.78 -32.73 14.20
N GLN A 178 -24.59 -31.45 14.48
CA GLN A 178 -25.43 -30.69 15.42
C GLN A 178 -26.89 -30.58 14.93
N ALA A 179 -27.09 -30.34 13.64
CA ALA A 179 -28.42 -30.32 13.03
C ALA A 179 -29.14 -31.67 13.19
N HIS A 180 -28.41 -32.78 13.01
CA HIS A 180 -28.97 -34.11 13.19
C HIS A 180 -29.33 -34.39 14.65
N LEU A 181 -28.45 -34.04 15.60
CA LEU A 181 -28.70 -34.18 17.03
C LEU A 181 -29.89 -33.34 17.52
N SER A 182 -30.15 -32.20 16.90
CA SER A 182 -31.33 -31.35 17.17
C SER A 182 -32.60 -31.81 16.44
N GLY A 183 -32.61 -33.02 15.86
CA GLY A 183 -33.77 -33.61 15.20
C GLY A 183 -34.05 -33.06 13.79
N LYS A 184 -33.22 -32.15 13.27
CA LYS A 184 -33.35 -31.62 11.92
C LYS A 184 -32.67 -32.55 10.92
N LYS A 185 -33.17 -32.58 9.67
CA LYS A 185 -32.57 -33.38 8.59
C LYS A 185 -31.55 -32.54 7.81
N PRO A 186 -30.24 -32.77 7.96
CA PRO A 186 -29.23 -32.14 7.12
C PRO A 186 -29.17 -32.81 5.74
N ARG A 187 -29.06 -32.02 4.68
CA ARG A 187 -28.86 -32.48 3.31
C ARG A 187 -27.82 -31.60 2.63
N PHE A 188 -26.71 -32.19 2.20
CA PHE A 188 -25.71 -31.49 1.39
C PHE A 188 -25.91 -31.82 -0.09
N HIS A 189 -26.08 -30.80 -0.94
CA HIS A 189 -26.31 -30.99 -2.36
C HIS A 189 -25.74 -29.82 -3.17
N ARG A 190 -24.93 -30.11 -4.20
CA ARG A 190 -24.30 -29.14 -5.10
C ARG A 190 -23.59 -27.99 -4.35
N GLY A 191 -22.74 -28.36 -3.40
CA GLY A 191 -21.98 -27.38 -2.60
C GLY A 191 -22.78 -26.65 -1.53
N LYS A 192 -24.09 -26.91 -1.39
CA LYS A 192 -24.99 -26.21 -0.47
C LYS A 192 -25.50 -27.14 0.62
N LEU A 193 -25.52 -26.66 1.86
CA LEU A 193 -26.13 -27.38 2.98
C LEU A 193 -27.56 -26.89 3.20
N TYR A 194 -28.49 -27.83 3.36
CA TYR A 194 -29.87 -27.57 3.72
C TYR A 194 -30.15 -28.24 5.07
N ILE A 195 -30.81 -27.54 5.99
CA ILE A 195 -31.18 -28.06 7.31
C ILE A 195 -32.69 -27.92 7.46
N GLY A 196 -33.42 -29.04 7.56
CA GLY A 196 -34.88 -29.01 7.64
C GLY A 196 -35.56 -28.42 6.40
N GLY A 197 -34.90 -28.48 5.24
CA GLY A 197 -35.39 -27.94 3.97
C GLY A 197 -34.94 -26.50 3.67
N ALA A 198 -34.47 -25.74 4.64
CA ALA A 198 -33.97 -24.38 4.45
C ALA A 198 -32.47 -24.36 4.11
N LEU A 199 -32.05 -23.43 3.23
CA LEU A 199 -30.64 -23.23 2.90
C LEU A 199 -29.89 -22.70 4.12
N PHE A 200 -28.87 -23.42 4.56
CA PHE A 200 -27.95 -22.97 5.60
C PHE A 200 -27.02 -21.90 5.03
N LYS A 201 -27.09 -20.68 5.56
CA LYS A 201 -26.15 -19.60 5.29
C LYS A 201 -25.17 -19.55 6.46
N ASN A 202 -23.88 -19.66 6.18
CA ASN A 202 -22.85 -19.35 7.18
C ASN A 202 -22.94 -17.84 7.44
N SER A 203 -23.41 -17.46 8.62
CA SER A 203 -23.26 -16.10 9.16
C SER A 203 -21.85 -15.88 9.67
#